data_AF-A0A6J0M8C3-F1
#
_entry.id   AF-A0A6J0M8C3-F1
#
_cell.length_a   1.000
_cell.length_b   1.000
_cell.length_c   1.000
_cell.angle_alpha   90.00
_cell.angle_beta   90.00
_cell.angle_gamma   90.00
#
_symmetry.space_group_name_H-M   'P 1'
#
loop_
_entity.id
_entity.type
_entity.pdbx_description
1 polymer ?
#
loop_
_entity_poly.entity_id
_entity_poly.type
_entity_poly.pdbx_seq_one_letter_code
_entity_poly.pdbx_strand_id
1 'polypeptide(L)'
;MLQRLFFLLILFLIQSSFLFEISSALKEGKTCILNKNCDAGLHCETCLANNNLRPRCSRIQPINPISKVKGLPFNKYSWLTTHNSFARLGEVSKTGSVILAPTNQQDSVTSQLINGVRGFMLDMYDFENDVWLCHSFDGTCFNFTAFQPAVNVLREIQVFLENNKDEVVTIIIEDYVKSPKGLTKVFDTAGLRKFMFPVSRMPKNGGDWPTLDDMIRQNQRLLVFTSDRSKEATEGIAYQWTYMVENQYGDGGLKAGVCPNRAQSAPMSDKSKSLVLANHFPDAPDFVVACKQNSAPLLESIKACYQAAGQRWPNFIAVDFYKRSDGGGAPQAVDVANGNLICGCDNFAACKVSALLHSLLLGKTQLTLSCLRPGTSRRFTSPPSLGKLRSTNSGGNATIASIAEFITLRIGSSSG
;
A
#
# COMPACT_ATOMS: atom_id res chain seq x y z
N MET A 1 14.23 18.58 62.61
CA MET A 1 13.37 19.08 61.51
C MET A 1 13.81 18.59 60.13
N LEU A 2 15.09 18.76 59.76
CA LEU A 2 15.60 18.46 58.42
C LEU A 2 15.38 16.99 57.96
N GLN A 3 15.55 16.03 58.87
CA GLN A 3 15.38 14.60 58.56
C GLN A 3 13.92 14.20 58.30
N ARG A 4 12.95 14.87 58.94
CA ARG A 4 11.52 14.66 58.67
C ARG A 4 11.09 15.27 57.33
N LEU A 5 11.67 16.43 56.99
CA LEU A 5 11.43 17.08 55.69
C LEU A 5 11.97 16.22 54.53
N PHE A 6 13.14 15.61 54.71
CA PHE A 6 13.74 14.71 53.72
C PHE A 6 12.90 13.45 53.49
N PHE A 7 12.37 12.86 54.56
CA PHE A 7 11.50 11.69 54.48
C PHE A 7 10.18 11.99 53.76
N LEU A 8 9.58 13.15 54.05
CA LEU A 8 8.35 13.61 53.37
C LEU A 8 8.59 13.90 51.88
N LEU A 9 9.76 14.48 51.52
CA LEU A 9 10.12 14.72 50.14
C LEU A 9 10.30 13.41 49.34
N ILE A 10 10.93 12.41 49.95
CA ILE A 10 11.09 11.07 49.36
C ILE A 10 9.72 10.41 49.17
N LEU A 11 8.84 10.46 50.16
CA LEU A 11 7.47 9.92 50.04
C LEU A 11 6.66 10.64 48.95
N PHE A 12 6.81 11.95 48.81
CA PHE A 12 6.14 12.73 47.75
C PHE A 12 6.71 12.40 46.37
N LEU A 13 8.03 12.24 46.25
CA LEU A 13 8.69 11.82 45.01
C LEU A 13 8.31 10.39 44.61
N ILE A 14 8.22 9.47 45.57
CA ILE A 14 7.75 8.09 45.35
C ILE A 14 6.28 8.09 44.94
N GLN A 15 5.40 8.85 45.60
CA GLN A 15 3.99 8.98 45.19
C GLN A 15 3.83 9.64 43.82
N SER A 16 4.66 10.63 43.48
CA SER A 16 4.65 11.26 42.15
C SER A 16 5.17 10.34 41.04
N SER A 17 6.05 9.38 41.37
CA SER A 17 6.52 8.37 40.40
C SER A 17 5.55 7.21 40.20
N PHE A 18 4.62 6.96 41.14
CA PHE A 18 3.48 6.05 40.95
C PHE A 18 2.29 6.67 40.21
N LEU A 19 2.24 8.00 40.04
CA LEU A 19 1.23 8.70 39.24
C LEU A 19 1.61 8.82 37.75
N PHE A 20 2.84 8.44 37.38
CA PHE A 20 3.21 8.16 36.00
C PHE A 20 3.06 6.66 35.72
N GLU A 21 1.84 6.14 35.76
CA GLU A 21 1.54 5.01 34.89
C GLU A 21 1.74 5.51 33.46
N ILE A 22 2.91 5.22 32.90
CA ILE A 22 3.16 5.30 31.47
C ILE A 22 2.20 4.30 30.85
N SER A 23 0.97 4.74 30.57
CA SER A 23 0.00 3.96 29.82
C SER A 23 0.59 3.82 28.42
N SER A 24 1.40 2.77 28.22
CA SER A 24 2.04 2.50 26.94
C SER A 24 0.92 2.25 25.94
N ALA A 25 0.90 3.05 24.88
CA ALA A 25 -0.08 2.88 23.84
C ALA A 25 -0.01 1.44 23.26
N LEU A 26 -1.18 0.93 22.90
CA LEU A 26 -1.40 -0.46 22.56
C LEU A 26 -0.98 -0.71 21.12
N LYS A 27 -0.19 -1.77 20.94
CA LYS A 27 0.26 -2.24 19.63
C LYS A 27 -0.87 -2.84 18.80
N GLU A 28 -0.62 -2.97 17.50
CA GLU A 28 -1.51 -3.63 16.53
C GLU A 28 -2.03 -4.98 17.05
N GLY A 29 -3.33 -5.23 16.89
CA GLY A 29 -4.03 -6.46 17.28
C GLY A 29 -4.38 -6.58 18.78
N LYS A 30 -3.87 -5.69 19.65
CA LYS A 30 -4.23 -5.65 21.08
C LYS A 30 -5.66 -5.14 21.28
N THR A 31 -6.32 -5.59 22.35
CA THR A 31 -7.69 -5.13 22.68
C THR A 31 -7.65 -3.68 23.08
N CYS A 32 -8.55 -2.88 22.52
CA CYS A 32 -8.70 -1.47 22.89
C CYS A 32 -10.17 -1.16 23.23
N ILE A 33 -10.41 0.04 23.72
CA ILE A 33 -11.76 0.57 23.95
C ILE A 33 -11.94 1.86 23.17
N LEU A 34 -10.91 2.72 23.16
CA LEU A 34 -10.90 4.01 22.49
C LEU A 34 -9.67 4.14 21.59
N ASN A 35 -9.76 4.98 20.55
CA ASN A 35 -8.65 5.26 19.63
C ASN A 35 -7.38 5.70 20.37
N LYS A 36 -7.51 6.53 21.42
CA LYS A 36 -6.39 7.01 22.23
C LYS A 36 -5.61 5.92 22.98
N ASN A 37 -6.16 4.70 23.06
CA ASN A 37 -5.46 3.58 23.67
C ASN A 37 -4.43 2.96 22.71
N CYS A 38 -4.51 3.23 21.40
CA CYS A 38 -3.66 2.60 20.40
C CYS A 38 -2.43 3.45 20.05
N ASP A 39 -1.35 2.80 19.60
CA ASP A 39 -0.15 3.47 19.10
C ASP A 39 -0.45 4.42 17.93
N ALA A 40 0.46 5.36 17.67
CA ALA A 40 0.36 6.26 16.52
C ALA A 40 0.22 5.47 15.20
N GLY A 41 -0.66 5.93 14.31
CA GLY A 41 -0.98 5.24 13.06
C GLY A 41 -1.96 4.06 13.21
N LEU A 42 -2.50 3.85 14.41
CA LEU A 42 -3.54 2.85 14.70
C LEU A 42 -4.84 3.54 15.19
N HIS A 43 -5.96 2.83 15.08
CA HIS A 43 -7.20 3.20 15.74
C HIS A 43 -7.90 1.98 16.35
N CYS A 44 -8.85 2.22 17.24
CA CYS A 44 -9.65 1.16 17.84
C CYS A 44 -10.88 0.85 16.99
N GLU A 45 -10.99 -0.40 16.54
CA GLU A 45 -12.09 -0.85 15.68
C GLU A 45 -12.53 -2.28 16.03
N THR A 46 -13.81 -2.58 15.79
CA THR A 46 -14.33 -3.95 15.73
C THR A 46 -14.67 -4.32 14.31
N CYS A 47 -14.20 -5.49 13.86
CA CYS A 47 -14.58 -6.07 12.57
C CYS A 47 -15.74 -7.07 12.74
N LEU A 48 -16.97 -6.55 12.66
CA LEU A 48 -18.19 -7.34 12.86
C LEU A 48 -18.33 -8.48 11.83
N ALA A 49 -17.86 -8.28 10.60
CA ALA A 49 -17.92 -9.27 9.53
C ALA A 49 -17.08 -10.55 9.78
N ASN A 50 -16.18 -10.52 10.77
CA ASN A 50 -15.38 -11.68 11.18
C ASN A 50 -15.99 -12.45 12.37
N ASN A 51 -17.23 -12.17 12.76
CA ASN A 51 -17.86 -12.71 13.96
C ASN A 51 -17.04 -12.48 15.24
N ASN A 52 -16.18 -11.45 15.23
CA ASN A 52 -15.31 -11.08 16.34
C ASN A 52 -15.77 -9.73 16.89
N LEU A 53 -16.42 -9.76 18.06
CA LEU A 53 -16.93 -8.54 18.72
C LEU A 53 -15.86 -7.80 19.52
N ARG A 54 -14.63 -8.32 19.56
CA ARG A 54 -13.54 -7.71 20.33
C ARG A 54 -12.94 -6.53 19.54
N PRO A 55 -12.99 -5.29 20.06
CA PRO A 55 -12.30 -4.18 19.45
C PRO A 55 -10.78 -4.35 19.57
N ARG A 56 -10.05 -3.97 18.54
CA ARG A 56 -8.59 -4.06 18.47
C ARG A 56 -7.97 -2.82 17.84
N CYS A 57 -6.71 -2.59 18.17
CA CYS A 57 -5.91 -1.59 17.49
C CYS A 57 -5.60 -2.09 16.07
N SER A 58 -6.27 -1.49 15.08
CA SER A 58 -6.08 -1.74 13.65
C SER A 58 -5.29 -0.59 13.02
N ARG A 59 -4.49 -0.90 12.01
CA ARG A 59 -3.60 0.05 11.35
C ARG A 59 -4.35 0.89 10.32
N ILE A 60 -4.06 2.18 10.33
CA ILE A 60 -4.60 3.16 9.37
C ILE A 60 -3.52 3.89 8.57
N GLN A 61 -2.24 3.72 8.91
CA GLN A 61 -1.11 4.37 8.23
C GLN A 61 -0.08 3.35 7.75
N PRO A 62 0.31 3.35 6.46
CA PRO A 62 1.48 2.59 6.00
C PRO A 62 2.75 3.25 6.54
N ILE A 63 3.85 2.50 6.58
CA ILE A 63 5.15 3.10 6.88
C ILE A 63 5.55 3.96 5.68
N ASN A 64 5.95 5.21 5.94
CA ASN A 64 6.42 6.10 4.88
C ASN A 64 7.59 5.44 4.13
N PRO A 65 7.45 5.12 2.82
CA PRO A 65 8.45 4.33 2.11
C PRO A 65 9.75 5.11 1.82
N ILE A 66 9.73 6.44 1.90
CA ILE A 66 10.94 7.28 1.78
C ILE A 66 11.70 7.48 3.10
N SER A 67 11.20 6.92 4.20
CA SER A 67 11.84 7.05 5.53
C SER A 67 13.16 6.29 5.65
N LYS A 68 13.37 5.23 4.85
CA LYS A 68 14.54 4.35 4.93
C LYS A 68 15.45 4.37 3.69
N VAL A 69 14.93 4.82 2.55
CA VAL A 69 15.67 4.91 1.28
C VAL A 69 15.22 6.12 0.49
N LYS A 70 16.17 6.69 -0.25
CA LYS A 70 15.94 7.77 -1.21
C LYS A 70 16.54 7.39 -2.56
N GLY A 71 16.13 8.09 -3.61
CA GLY A 71 16.73 7.96 -4.94
C GLY A 71 16.28 6.76 -5.79
N LEU A 72 15.22 6.04 -5.40
CA LEU A 72 14.61 5.04 -6.28
C LEU A 72 13.65 5.70 -7.29
N PRO A 73 13.48 5.13 -8.50
CA PRO A 73 12.42 5.49 -9.44
C PRO A 73 11.02 5.43 -8.82
N PHE A 74 10.10 6.31 -9.23
CA PHE A 74 8.72 6.33 -8.73
C PHE A 74 8.01 4.97 -8.83
N ASN A 75 8.23 4.22 -9.92
CA ASN A 75 7.67 2.89 -10.13
C ASN A 75 8.30 1.78 -9.26
N LYS A 76 9.23 2.09 -8.36
CA LYS A 76 9.72 1.18 -7.30
C LYS A 76 9.04 1.39 -5.96
N TYR A 77 7.99 2.21 -5.92
CA TYR A 77 7.18 2.44 -4.73
C TYR A 77 5.75 1.92 -4.95
N SER A 78 5.13 1.53 -3.84
CA SER A 78 3.72 1.20 -3.73
C SER A 78 3.02 2.23 -2.85
N TRP A 79 1.83 2.64 -3.26
CA TRP A 79 1.05 3.69 -2.63
C TRP A 79 -0.33 3.17 -2.26
N LEU A 80 -0.78 3.53 -1.06
CA LEU A 80 -2.17 3.34 -0.66
C LEU A 80 -3.05 4.23 -1.53
N THR A 81 -4.05 3.63 -2.17
CA THR A 81 -4.99 4.30 -3.06
C THR A 81 -6.42 4.09 -2.57
N THR A 82 -7.24 5.12 -2.65
CA THR A 82 -8.67 5.06 -2.29
C THR A 82 -9.55 5.17 -3.52
N HIS A 83 -10.49 4.22 -3.65
CA HIS A 83 -11.52 4.26 -4.69
C HIS A 83 -12.59 5.30 -4.33
N ASN A 84 -13.03 6.08 -5.33
CA ASN A 84 -13.98 7.18 -5.17
C ASN A 84 -13.76 8.00 -3.90
N SER A 85 -12.56 8.57 -3.81
CA SER A 85 -12.00 9.10 -2.56
C SER A 85 -12.84 10.20 -1.90
N PHE A 86 -13.67 10.88 -2.69
CA PHE A 86 -14.56 11.95 -2.25
C PHE A 86 -15.90 11.45 -1.70
N ALA A 87 -16.28 10.21 -2.00
CA ALA A 87 -17.60 9.66 -1.70
C ALA A 87 -17.64 9.21 -0.23
N ARG A 88 -17.82 10.18 0.67
CA ARG A 88 -17.75 9.97 2.12
C ARG A 88 -19.12 9.62 2.72
N LEU A 89 -19.13 8.65 3.64
CA LEU A 89 -20.29 8.35 4.48
C LEU A 89 -20.81 9.59 5.20
N GLY A 90 -22.12 9.82 5.08
CA GLY A 90 -22.79 10.96 5.72
C GLY A 90 -22.45 12.32 5.12
N GLU A 91 -21.81 12.38 3.95
CA GLU A 91 -21.62 13.64 3.23
C GLU A 91 -22.97 14.22 2.80
N VAL A 92 -23.08 15.54 2.86
CA VAL A 92 -24.23 16.28 2.33
C VAL A 92 -23.82 16.87 0.99
N SER A 93 -24.61 16.62 -0.06
CA SER A 93 -24.33 17.15 -1.39
C SER A 93 -24.25 18.67 -1.36
N LYS A 94 -23.27 19.25 -2.09
CA LYS A 94 -23.18 20.70 -2.26
C LYS A 94 -24.29 21.29 -3.14
N THR A 95 -25.09 20.44 -3.82
CA THR A 95 -26.33 20.87 -4.47
C THR A 95 -27.48 21.08 -3.47
N GLY A 96 -27.34 20.58 -2.23
CA GLY A 96 -28.42 20.49 -1.25
C GLY A 96 -29.32 19.25 -1.41
N SER A 97 -29.10 18.44 -2.45
CA SER A 97 -29.88 17.22 -2.69
C SER A 97 -29.46 16.08 -1.75
N VAL A 98 -30.38 15.14 -1.53
CA VAL A 98 -30.05 13.86 -0.89
C VAL A 98 -29.18 13.04 -1.85
N ILE A 99 -28.07 12.49 -1.34
CA ILE A 99 -27.21 11.60 -2.10
C ILE A 99 -27.83 10.20 -2.10
N LEU A 100 -28.23 9.73 -3.27
CA LEU A 100 -28.71 8.37 -3.57
C LEU A 100 -27.67 7.62 -4.41
N ALA A 101 -26.43 7.65 -3.97
CA ALA A 101 -25.30 6.95 -4.57
C ALA A 101 -24.46 6.27 -3.48
N PRO A 102 -23.74 5.18 -3.79
CA PRO A 102 -22.87 4.54 -2.82
C PRO A 102 -21.77 5.49 -2.33
N THR A 103 -21.28 5.22 -1.12
CA THR A 103 -20.13 5.90 -0.53
C THR A 103 -19.01 4.89 -0.37
N ASN A 104 -17.77 5.34 -0.52
CA ASN A 104 -16.60 4.48 -0.62
C ASN A 104 -15.64 4.70 0.55
N GLN A 105 -15.74 5.83 1.24
CA GLN A 105 -14.83 6.20 2.33
C GLN A 105 -15.60 6.69 3.56
N GLN A 106 -14.98 6.63 4.74
CA GLN A 106 -15.56 7.13 6.00
C GLN A 106 -14.95 8.44 6.50
N ASP A 107 -13.94 8.95 5.79
CA ASP A 107 -13.11 10.08 6.20
C ASP A 107 -12.91 11.05 5.01
N SER A 108 -12.63 12.32 5.30
CA SER A 108 -12.32 13.34 4.27
C SER A 108 -11.04 13.01 3.50
N VAL A 109 -10.84 13.63 2.33
CA VAL A 109 -9.59 13.49 1.56
C VAL A 109 -8.39 14.04 2.34
N THR A 110 -8.55 15.14 3.07
CA THR A 110 -7.54 15.64 4.01
C THR A 110 -7.14 14.58 5.04
N SER A 111 -8.12 13.87 5.64
CA SER A 111 -7.85 12.79 6.58
C SER A 111 -7.17 11.59 5.92
N GLN A 112 -7.56 11.24 4.69
CA GLN A 112 -6.90 10.20 3.88
C GLN A 112 -5.42 10.54 3.64
N LEU A 113 -5.12 11.79 3.24
CA LEU A 113 -3.74 12.29 3.06
C LEU A 113 -2.93 12.23 4.36
N ILE A 114 -3.50 12.67 5.48
CA ILE A 114 -2.86 12.57 6.81
C ILE A 114 -2.55 11.11 7.16
N ASN A 115 -3.42 10.18 6.76
CA ASN A 115 -3.24 8.76 7.00
C ASN A 115 -2.38 8.02 5.97
N GLY A 116 -1.64 8.74 5.13
CA GLY A 116 -0.66 8.15 4.22
C GLY A 116 -1.24 7.64 2.90
N VAL A 117 -2.51 7.92 2.58
CA VAL A 117 -3.04 7.74 1.23
C VAL A 117 -2.31 8.71 0.29
N ARG A 118 -1.83 8.20 -0.84
CA ARG A 118 -1.13 8.97 -1.88
C ARG A 118 -1.66 8.74 -3.29
N GLY A 119 -2.59 7.80 -3.46
CA GLY A 119 -3.37 7.63 -4.70
C GLY A 119 -4.84 7.95 -4.47
N PHE A 120 -5.46 8.70 -5.37
CA PHE A 120 -6.87 9.06 -5.29
C PHE A 120 -7.56 8.77 -6.62
N MET A 121 -8.52 7.85 -6.61
CA MET A 121 -9.41 7.65 -7.75
C MET A 121 -10.62 8.58 -7.62
N LEU A 122 -10.90 9.34 -8.69
CA LEU A 122 -11.91 10.38 -8.72
C LEU A 122 -12.73 10.27 -10.01
N ASP A 123 -14.03 10.07 -9.87
CA ASP A 123 -14.96 10.16 -10.99
C ASP A 123 -15.33 11.64 -11.22
N MET A 124 -15.00 12.18 -12.39
CA MET A 124 -15.21 13.60 -12.71
C MET A 124 -16.18 13.77 -13.88
N TYR A 125 -17.18 14.64 -13.70
CA TYR A 125 -18.24 14.91 -14.67
C TYR A 125 -18.41 16.41 -14.90
N ASP A 126 -18.89 16.79 -16.09
CA ASP A 126 -19.51 18.11 -16.24
C ASP A 126 -20.88 18.12 -15.54
N PHE A 127 -21.10 19.09 -14.66
CA PHE A 127 -22.37 19.27 -13.95
C PHE A 127 -22.50 20.71 -13.45
N GLU A 128 -23.69 21.30 -13.51
CA GLU A 128 -23.93 22.68 -13.04
C GLU A 128 -22.91 23.71 -13.58
N ASN A 129 -22.53 23.56 -14.85
CA ASN A 129 -21.53 24.38 -15.56
C ASN A 129 -20.11 24.37 -14.95
N ASP A 130 -19.76 23.35 -14.16
CA ASP A 130 -18.43 23.13 -13.57
C ASP A 130 -18.04 21.65 -13.64
N VAL A 131 -16.84 21.30 -13.20
CA VAL A 131 -16.39 19.92 -13.01
C VAL A 131 -16.74 19.45 -11.60
N TRP A 132 -17.55 18.41 -11.49
CA TRP A 132 -18.02 17.84 -10.24
C TRP A 132 -17.52 16.42 -10.02
N LEU A 133 -17.48 16.05 -8.74
CA LEU A 133 -17.28 14.69 -8.28
C LEU A 133 -18.65 14.06 -8.03
N CYS A 134 -18.95 13.03 -8.82
CA CYS A 134 -20.23 12.34 -8.78
C CYS A 134 -19.98 10.84 -8.80
N HIS A 135 -20.78 10.07 -8.08
CA HIS A 135 -20.76 8.61 -8.19
C HIS A 135 -22.00 8.19 -9.00
N SER A 136 -21.86 8.22 -10.32
CA SER A 136 -22.97 8.22 -11.26
C SER A 136 -22.80 7.16 -12.36
N PHE A 137 -23.71 7.16 -13.34
CA PHE A 137 -23.73 6.18 -14.42
C PHE A 137 -23.98 6.85 -15.78
N ASP A 138 -23.75 6.11 -16.86
CA ASP A 138 -23.95 6.55 -18.26
C ASP A 138 -23.28 7.88 -18.63
N GLY A 139 -22.16 8.20 -17.98
CA GLY A 139 -21.39 9.42 -18.22
C GLY A 139 -22.12 10.72 -17.87
N THR A 140 -23.21 10.65 -17.10
CA THR A 140 -24.01 11.81 -16.71
C THR A 140 -24.04 11.95 -15.19
N CYS A 141 -23.82 13.16 -14.67
CA CYS A 141 -23.99 13.44 -13.26
C CYS A 141 -25.41 13.96 -12.99
N PHE A 142 -26.03 13.49 -11.92
CA PHE A 142 -27.36 13.90 -11.48
C PHE A 142 -27.29 14.53 -10.10
N ASN A 143 -28.28 15.37 -9.77
CA ASN A 143 -28.36 16.01 -8.45
C ASN A 143 -28.24 15.02 -7.26
N PHE A 144 -28.83 13.83 -7.39
CA PHE A 144 -28.79 12.79 -6.35
C PHE A 144 -27.52 11.92 -6.39
N THR A 145 -26.66 12.05 -7.39
CA THR A 145 -25.35 11.36 -7.47
C THR A 145 -24.17 12.33 -7.28
N ALA A 146 -24.42 13.64 -7.31
CA ALA A 146 -23.45 14.69 -7.11
C ALA A 146 -23.04 14.83 -5.64
N PHE A 147 -21.74 14.78 -5.35
CA PHE A 147 -21.21 15.04 -4.01
C PHE A 147 -20.81 16.50 -3.86
N GLN A 148 -19.84 16.95 -4.66
CA GLN A 148 -19.31 18.31 -4.58
C GLN A 148 -18.53 18.73 -5.83
N PRO A 149 -18.32 20.04 -6.07
CA PRO A 149 -17.38 20.52 -7.09
C PRO A 149 -15.99 19.92 -6.88
N ALA A 150 -15.33 19.48 -7.96
CA ALA A 150 -14.03 18.82 -7.89
C ALA A 150 -12.94 19.73 -7.33
N VAL A 151 -13.05 21.05 -7.55
CA VAL A 151 -12.12 22.05 -7.03
C VAL A 151 -11.94 21.97 -5.50
N ASN A 152 -12.96 21.55 -4.75
CA ASN A 152 -12.88 21.46 -3.29
C ASN A 152 -11.88 20.39 -2.84
N VAL A 153 -12.01 19.17 -3.38
CA VAL A 153 -11.09 18.05 -3.10
C VAL A 153 -9.71 18.33 -3.66
N LEU A 154 -9.62 18.92 -4.86
CA LEU A 154 -8.33 19.30 -5.44
C LEU A 154 -7.60 20.37 -4.60
N ARG A 155 -8.32 21.28 -3.94
CA ARG A 155 -7.74 22.23 -2.98
C ARG A 155 -7.23 21.56 -1.71
N GLU A 156 -7.90 20.51 -1.20
CA GLU A 156 -7.37 19.72 -0.08
C GLU A 156 -6.00 19.11 -0.44
N ILE A 157 -5.87 18.53 -1.64
CA ILE A 157 -4.61 17.99 -2.15
C ILE A 157 -3.56 19.10 -2.35
N GLN A 158 -3.97 20.26 -2.86
CA GLN A 158 -3.08 21.39 -3.07
C GLN A 158 -2.49 21.91 -1.76
N VAL A 159 -3.33 22.14 -0.74
CA VAL A 159 -2.88 22.56 0.61
C VAL A 159 -1.93 21.52 1.20
N PHE A 160 -2.23 20.24 1.03
CA PHE A 160 -1.35 19.17 1.49
C PHE A 160 0.02 19.21 0.80
N LEU A 161 0.08 19.31 -0.53
CA LEU A 161 1.34 19.39 -1.27
C LEU A 161 2.12 20.68 -0.95
N GLU A 162 1.44 21.77 -0.62
CA GLU A 162 2.10 22.99 -0.15
C GLU A 162 2.78 22.81 1.21
N ASN A 163 2.09 22.17 2.15
CA ASN A 163 2.61 21.98 3.50
C ASN A 163 3.62 20.83 3.62
N ASN A 164 3.62 19.90 2.68
CA ASN A 164 4.48 18.71 2.72
C ASN A 164 5.34 18.63 1.46
N LYS A 165 6.58 19.13 1.53
CA LYS A 165 7.46 19.30 0.35
C LYS A 165 8.04 18.01 -0.21
N ASP A 166 8.18 16.99 0.64
CA ASP A 166 8.74 15.68 0.25
C ASP A 166 7.69 14.69 -0.25
N GLU A 167 6.42 15.10 -0.30
CA GLU A 167 5.31 14.22 -0.64
C GLU A 167 4.96 14.29 -2.13
N VAL A 168 4.58 13.14 -2.69
CA VAL A 168 4.09 12.98 -4.06
C VAL A 168 2.70 12.35 -4.02
N VAL A 169 1.77 12.90 -4.80
CA VAL A 169 0.38 12.45 -4.89
C VAL A 169 0.07 12.03 -6.32
N THR A 170 -0.74 10.99 -6.47
CA THR A 170 -1.29 10.54 -7.76
C THR A 170 -2.80 10.67 -7.74
N ILE A 171 -3.37 11.25 -8.81
CA ILE A 171 -4.81 11.28 -9.08
C ILE A 171 -5.08 10.44 -10.33
N ILE A 172 -6.08 9.57 -10.26
CA ILE A 172 -6.52 8.72 -11.36
C ILE A 172 -8.00 9.05 -11.61
N ILE A 173 -8.29 9.59 -12.79
CA ILE A 173 -9.60 10.16 -13.10
C ILE A 173 -10.38 9.18 -13.98
N GLU A 174 -11.54 8.75 -13.51
CA GLU A 174 -12.57 8.23 -14.40
C GLU A 174 -13.29 9.43 -15.04
N ASP A 175 -12.96 9.71 -16.30
CA ASP A 175 -13.16 11.01 -16.92
C ASP A 175 -14.40 11.05 -17.83
N TYR A 176 -15.41 11.77 -17.36
CA TYR A 176 -16.63 12.10 -18.10
C TYR A 176 -16.72 13.60 -18.44
N VAL A 177 -15.63 14.36 -18.30
CA VAL A 177 -15.58 15.80 -18.57
C VAL A 177 -15.41 16.04 -20.08
N LYS A 178 -16.46 16.55 -20.72
CA LYS A 178 -16.52 16.88 -22.16
C LYS A 178 -16.32 18.37 -22.44
N SER A 179 -16.50 19.23 -21.44
CA SER A 179 -16.28 20.67 -21.59
C SER A 179 -14.84 20.96 -22.06
N PRO A 180 -14.66 21.91 -23.00
CA PRO A 180 -13.34 22.24 -23.51
C PRO A 180 -12.39 22.72 -22.40
N LYS A 181 -11.29 21.98 -22.23
CA LYS A 181 -10.26 22.22 -21.21
C LYS A 181 -10.80 22.13 -19.77
N GLY A 182 -11.89 21.39 -19.53
CA GLY A 182 -12.53 21.31 -18.21
C GLY A 182 -11.57 20.87 -17.11
N LEU A 183 -10.78 19.81 -17.35
CA LEU A 183 -9.79 19.35 -16.38
C LEU A 183 -8.68 20.38 -16.17
N THR A 184 -8.11 20.94 -17.24
CA THR A 184 -7.07 21.97 -17.16
C THR A 184 -7.54 23.15 -16.30
N LYS A 185 -8.74 23.66 -16.57
CA LYS A 185 -9.33 24.79 -15.82
C LYS A 185 -9.52 24.48 -14.35
N VAL A 186 -10.05 23.30 -13.99
CA VAL A 186 -10.29 22.96 -12.59
C VAL A 186 -8.97 22.74 -11.82
N PHE A 187 -7.96 22.12 -12.45
CA PHE A 187 -6.63 21.98 -11.86
C PHE A 187 -5.89 23.31 -11.71
N ASP A 188 -6.04 24.23 -12.67
CA ASP A 188 -5.50 25.59 -12.59
C ASP A 188 -6.18 26.37 -11.46
N THR A 189 -7.51 26.30 -11.37
CA THR A 189 -8.31 26.96 -10.33
C THR A 189 -8.00 26.43 -8.93
N ALA A 190 -7.69 25.14 -8.82
CA ALA A 190 -7.23 24.53 -7.58
C ALA A 190 -5.77 24.87 -7.23
N GLY A 191 -5.00 25.47 -8.15
CA GLY A 191 -3.58 25.82 -7.94
C GLY A 191 -2.62 24.63 -8.02
N LEU A 192 -3.04 23.52 -8.64
CA LEU A 192 -2.27 22.26 -8.70
C LEU A 192 -1.29 22.19 -9.87
N ARG A 193 -1.47 23.02 -10.91
CA ARG A 193 -0.67 22.96 -12.14
C ARG A 193 0.84 23.03 -11.91
N LYS A 194 1.26 23.80 -10.90
CA LYS A 194 2.67 23.96 -10.48
C LYS A 194 3.32 22.71 -9.89
N PHE A 195 2.52 21.71 -9.51
CA PHE A 195 3.00 20.43 -8.99
C PHE A 195 2.98 19.33 -10.06
N MET A 196 2.33 19.55 -11.19
CA MET A 196 2.02 18.50 -12.15
C MET A 196 3.28 17.93 -12.81
N PHE A 197 3.44 16.61 -12.73
CA PHE A 197 4.51 15.88 -13.40
C PHE A 197 4.22 15.81 -14.91
N PRO A 198 5.14 16.26 -15.77
CA PRO A 198 4.87 16.42 -17.20
C PRO A 198 4.89 15.08 -17.96
N VAL A 199 3.92 14.89 -18.86
CA VAL A 199 3.81 13.73 -19.74
C VAL A 199 5.09 13.45 -20.54
N SER A 200 5.81 14.49 -20.96
CA SER A 200 7.06 14.37 -21.72
C SER A 200 8.18 13.63 -20.96
N ARG A 201 8.06 13.50 -19.63
CA ARG A 201 9.01 12.80 -18.76
C ARG A 201 8.51 11.44 -18.30
N MET A 202 7.32 11.01 -18.71
CA MET A 202 6.76 9.71 -18.34
C MET A 202 7.28 8.61 -19.29
N PRO A 203 7.86 7.51 -18.76
CA PRO A 203 8.31 6.41 -19.60
C PRO A 203 7.13 5.65 -20.22
N LYS A 204 7.20 5.36 -21.53
CA LYS A 204 6.12 4.68 -22.29
C LYS A 204 6.43 3.23 -22.66
N ASN A 205 7.59 2.72 -22.26
CA ASN A 205 8.17 1.45 -22.72
C ASN A 205 8.58 0.52 -21.57
N GLY A 206 7.89 0.62 -20.43
CA GLY A 206 8.20 -0.19 -19.25
C GLY A 206 9.42 0.27 -18.46
N GLY A 207 10.11 1.31 -18.92
CA GLY A 207 11.29 1.86 -18.28
C GLY A 207 11.00 2.47 -16.90
N ASP A 208 12.07 2.66 -16.15
CA ASP A 208 12.02 3.33 -14.86
C ASP A 208 11.63 4.81 -15.01
N TRP A 209 10.80 5.26 -14.08
CA TRP A 209 10.42 6.66 -13.95
C TRP A 209 11.59 7.49 -13.41
N PRO A 210 11.57 8.83 -13.50
CA PRO A 210 12.48 9.63 -12.70
C PRO A 210 12.44 9.24 -11.23
N THR A 211 13.58 9.38 -10.57
CA THR A 211 13.69 9.11 -9.14
C THR A 211 12.74 10.01 -8.38
N LEU A 212 12.17 9.51 -7.30
CA LEU A 212 11.25 10.28 -6.47
C LEU A 212 11.89 11.59 -5.97
N ASP A 213 13.17 11.54 -5.60
CA ASP A 213 13.96 12.72 -5.20
C ASP A 213 14.06 13.78 -6.31
N ASP A 214 14.16 13.36 -7.56
CA ASP A 214 14.19 14.28 -8.70
C ASP A 214 12.82 14.93 -8.94
N MET A 215 11.75 14.13 -8.85
CA MET A 215 10.37 14.66 -8.91
C MET A 215 10.13 15.70 -7.81
N ILE A 216 10.56 15.39 -6.58
CA ILE A 216 10.46 16.28 -5.42
C ILE A 216 11.28 17.57 -5.63
N ARG A 217 12.56 17.45 -6.00
CA ARG A 217 13.45 18.58 -6.22
C ARG A 217 12.95 19.54 -7.29
N GLN A 218 12.32 19.01 -8.35
CA GLN A 218 11.73 19.82 -9.41
C GLN A 218 10.31 20.34 -9.09
N ASN A 219 9.80 20.05 -7.87
CA ASN A 219 8.44 20.32 -7.45
C ASN A 219 7.37 19.71 -8.39
N GLN A 220 7.70 18.62 -9.10
CA GLN A 220 6.82 17.87 -9.99
C GLN A 220 6.24 16.67 -9.24
N ARG A 221 5.42 16.96 -8.24
CA ARG A 221 4.97 16.05 -7.17
C ARG A 221 3.50 15.61 -7.29
N LEU A 222 2.85 15.90 -8.42
CA LEU A 222 1.49 15.47 -8.70
C LEU A 222 1.45 14.72 -10.03
N LEU A 223 1.17 13.43 -9.99
CA LEU A 223 0.84 12.66 -11.19
C LEU A 223 -0.67 12.69 -11.40
N VAL A 224 -1.13 12.89 -12.63
CA VAL A 224 -2.55 12.84 -12.97
C VAL A 224 -2.74 11.99 -14.20
N PHE A 225 -3.59 10.97 -14.07
CA PHE A 225 -4.00 10.07 -15.14
C PHE A 225 -5.49 10.25 -15.41
N THR A 226 -5.89 10.07 -16.67
CA THR A 226 -7.29 10.12 -17.12
C THR A 226 -7.62 8.89 -17.98
N SER A 227 -8.86 8.43 -17.88
CA SER A 227 -9.42 7.36 -18.71
C SER A 227 -9.76 7.80 -20.14
N ASP A 228 -9.78 9.11 -20.45
CA ASP A 228 -10.05 9.65 -21.79
C ASP A 228 -8.74 9.94 -22.56
N ARG A 229 -8.54 9.22 -23.67
CA ARG A 229 -7.33 9.31 -24.50
C ARG A 229 -7.09 10.70 -25.07
N SER A 230 -8.15 11.45 -25.35
CA SER A 230 -8.05 12.76 -25.99
C SER A 230 -7.35 13.79 -25.12
N LYS A 231 -7.38 13.62 -23.79
CA LYS A 231 -6.85 14.55 -22.79
C LYS A 231 -5.33 14.63 -22.76
N GLU A 232 -4.62 13.59 -23.20
CA GLU A 232 -3.15 13.67 -23.29
C GLU A 232 -2.74 14.69 -24.35
N ALA A 233 -3.35 14.64 -25.53
CA ALA A 233 -3.05 15.57 -26.62
C ALA A 233 -3.65 16.96 -26.38
N THR A 234 -4.87 17.02 -25.83
CA THR A 234 -5.59 18.30 -25.68
C THR A 234 -5.25 19.02 -24.39
N GLU A 235 -5.00 18.33 -23.28
CA GLU A 235 -4.83 18.94 -21.95
C GLU A 235 -3.46 18.64 -21.31
N GLY A 236 -2.68 17.73 -21.90
CA GLY A 236 -1.41 17.29 -21.33
C GLY A 236 -1.58 16.40 -20.10
N ILE A 237 -2.74 15.77 -19.93
CA ILE A 237 -3.05 14.85 -18.83
C ILE A 237 -2.86 13.41 -19.31
N ALA A 238 -2.08 12.62 -18.58
CA ALA A 238 -1.62 11.32 -19.05
C ALA A 238 -2.76 10.34 -19.28
N TYR A 239 -2.82 9.72 -20.46
CA TYR A 239 -3.79 8.66 -20.72
C TYR A 239 -3.39 7.39 -19.97
N GLN A 240 -4.19 6.96 -18.98
CA GLN A 240 -3.77 5.96 -17.99
C GLN A 240 -3.29 4.64 -18.62
N TRP A 241 -4.00 4.17 -19.65
CA TRP A 241 -3.74 2.89 -20.32
C TRP A 241 -2.42 2.88 -21.11
N THR A 242 -1.78 4.04 -21.30
CA THR A 242 -0.41 4.13 -21.83
C THR A 242 0.64 3.68 -20.81
N TYR A 243 0.40 3.87 -19.51
CA TYR A 243 1.44 3.80 -18.47
C TYR A 243 1.24 2.68 -17.44
N MET A 244 0.01 2.23 -17.22
CA MET A 244 -0.29 1.20 -16.22
C MET A 244 -1.13 0.05 -16.77
N VAL A 245 -0.95 -1.13 -16.18
CA VAL A 245 -1.91 -2.24 -16.25
C VAL A 245 -2.81 -2.23 -15.01
N GLU A 246 -4.05 -2.65 -15.18
CA GLU A 246 -5.08 -2.64 -14.13
C GLU A 246 -5.90 -3.93 -14.16
N ASN A 247 -6.15 -4.50 -12.98
CA ASN A 247 -7.05 -5.63 -12.85
C ASN A 247 -8.51 -5.20 -12.85
N GLN A 248 -9.39 -6.14 -13.18
CA GLN A 248 -10.82 -5.98 -13.08
C GLN A 248 -11.20 -5.50 -11.67
N TYR A 249 -12.03 -4.48 -11.59
CA TYR A 249 -12.62 -3.99 -10.35
C TYR A 249 -13.89 -4.78 -10.01
N GLY A 250 -14.48 -4.47 -8.85
CA GLY A 250 -15.77 -5.03 -8.45
C GLY A 250 -15.69 -6.51 -8.09
N ASP A 251 -16.84 -7.18 -8.06
CA ASP A 251 -16.93 -8.60 -7.68
C ASP A 251 -16.16 -9.50 -8.67
N GLY A 252 -16.06 -9.07 -9.93
CA GLY A 252 -15.23 -9.72 -10.95
C GLY A 252 -13.74 -9.72 -10.61
N GLY A 253 -13.28 -8.71 -9.86
CA GLY A 253 -11.91 -8.54 -9.38
C GLY A 253 -11.57 -9.24 -8.07
N LEU A 254 -12.58 -9.51 -7.23
CA LEU A 254 -12.42 -10.11 -5.90
C LEU A 254 -12.30 -11.65 -5.91
N LYS A 255 -12.08 -12.25 -7.09
CA LYS A 255 -11.95 -13.72 -7.23
C LYS A 255 -10.65 -14.20 -6.59
N ALA A 256 -10.77 -15.09 -5.60
CA ALA A 256 -9.63 -15.60 -4.84
C ALA A 256 -8.57 -16.25 -5.75
N GLY A 257 -7.29 -15.91 -5.50
CA GLY A 257 -6.15 -16.50 -6.19
C GLY A 257 -5.92 -16.06 -7.64
N VAL A 258 -6.80 -15.22 -8.21
CA VAL A 258 -6.66 -14.70 -9.57
C VAL A 258 -6.67 -13.17 -9.58
N CYS A 259 -6.06 -12.58 -10.60
CA CYS A 259 -6.05 -11.13 -10.81
C CYS A 259 -6.35 -10.87 -12.29
N PRO A 260 -7.63 -10.97 -12.71
CA PRO A 260 -8.02 -10.80 -14.10
C PRO A 260 -7.80 -9.37 -14.56
N ASN A 261 -7.37 -9.13 -15.80
CA ASN A 261 -7.23 -7.77 -16.32
C ASN A 261 -8.60 -7.13 -16.57
N ARG A 262 -8.67 -5.81 -16.41
CA ARG A 262 -9.82 -5.02 -16.86
C ARG A 262 -9.86 -4.98 -18.40
N ALA A 263 -11.04 -4.84 -19.00
CA ALA A 263 -11.22 -4.89 -20.45
C ALA A 263 -10.46 -3.78 -21.21
N GLN A 264 -10.41 -2.56 -20.66
CA GLN A 264 -9.71 -1.43 -21.26
C GLN A 264 -8.19 -1.49 -21.06
N SER A 265 -7.73 -2.29 -20.08
CA SER A 265 -6.31 -2.46 -19.77
C SER A 265 -5.66 -3.45 -20.73
N ALA A 266 -4.37 -3.24 -21.01
CA ALA A 266 -3.51 -4.30 -21.51
C ALA A 266 -3.48 -5.49 -20.51
N PRO A 267 -3.12 -6.71 -20.95
CA PRO A 267 -2.95 -7.85 -20.05
C PRO A 267 -2.03 -7.49 -18.88
N MET A 268 -2.31 -7.99 -17.67
CA MET A 268 -1.49 -7.69 -16.48
C MET A 268 0.00 -7.97 -16.70
N SER A 269 0.32 -9.00 -17.50
CA SER A 269 1.68 -9.39 -17.84
C SER A 269 2.42 -8.45 -18.79
N ASP A 270 1.75 -7.43 -19.36
CA ASP A 270 2.37 -6.46 -20.28
C ASP A 270 3.35 -5.56 -19.53
N LYS A 271 4.65 -5.82 -19.75
CA LYS A 271 5.75 -5.06 -19.16
C LYS A 271 6.08 -3.77 -19.91
N SER A 272 5.43 -3.48 -21.04
CA SER A 272 5.55 -2.17 -21.70
C SER A 272 4.91 -1.04 -20.89
N LYS A 273 4.02 -1.38 -19.94
CA LYS A 273 3.46 -0.48 -18.93
C LYS A 273 4.27 -0.64 -17.66
N SER A 274 4.89 0.41 -17.13
CA SER A 274 5.78 0.27 -15.97
C SER A 274 5.05 0.25 -14.63
N LEU A 275 3.79 0.70 -14.59
CA LEU A 275 2.97 0.77 -13.39
C LEU A 275 1.92 -0.36 -13.33
N VAL A 276 1.60 -0.79 -12.11
CA VAL A 276 0.56 -1.80 -11.84
C VAL A 276 -0.45 -1.22 -10.83
N LEU A 277 -1.73 -1.20 -11.20
CA LEU A 277 -2.84 -0.85 -10.31
C LEU A 277 -3.60 -2.13 -9.92
N ALA A 278 -3.77 -2.32 -8.62
CA ALA A 278 -4.57 -3.41 -8.05
C ALA A 278 -5.84 -2.86 -7.38
N ASN A 279 -6.98 -3.03 -8.04
CA ASN A 279 -8.32 -2.84 -7.49
C ASN A 279 -8.69 -4.00 -6.57
N HIS A 280 -9.11 -3.69 -5.34
CA HIS A 280 -9.64 -4.64 -4.38
C HIS A 280 -10.83 -4.04 -3.62
N PHE A 281 -11.97 -4.01 -4.29
CA PHE A 281 -13.25 -3.56 -3.73
C PHE A 281 -14.42 -4.20 -4.51
N PRO A 282 -15.59 -4.42 -3.87
CA PRO A 282 -16.77 -4.99 -4.52
C PRO A 282 -17.47 -3.97 -5.43
N ASP A 283 -18.43 -4.42 -6.24
CA ASP A 283 -19.24 -3.50 -7.06
C ASP A 283 -20.09 -2.56 -6.21
N ALA A 284 -20.60 -3.08 -5.09
CA ALA A 284 -21.34 -2.32 -4.09
C ALA A 284 -20.49 -2.18 -2.81
N PRO A 285 -19.97 -0.97 -2.50
CA PRO A 285 -19.18 -0.75 -1.29
C PRO A 285 -19.97 -1.10 -0.03
N ASP A 286 -19.35 -1.86 0.88
CA ASP A 286 -19.96 -2.28 2.14
C ASP A 286 -19.06 -1.92 3.33
N PHE A 287 -19.48 -0.93 4.12
CA PHE A 287 -18.75 -0.45 5.29
C PHE A 287 -18.53 -1.52 6.38
N VAL A 288 -19.48 -2.43 6.55
CA VAL A 288 -19.44 -3.47 7.59
C VAL A 288 -18.49 -4.58 7.18
N VAL A 289 -18.53 -4.98 5.91
CA VAL A 289 -17.72 -6.08 5.36
C VAL A 289 -16.30 -5.64 4.97
N ALA A 290 -16.08 -4.35 4.70
CA ALA A 290 -14.77 -3.82 4.31
C ALA A 290 -13.62 -4.22 5.25
N CYS A 291 -13.87 -4.29 6.56
CA CYS A 291 -12.84 -4.71 7.52
C CYS A 291 -12.32 -6.12 7.27
N LYS A 292 -13.18 -7.03 6.81
CA LYS A 292 -12.82 -8.40 6.45
C LYS A 292 -12.12 -8.43 5.09
N GLN A 293 -12.65 -7.72 4.10
CA GLN A 293 -12.10 -7.65 2.74
C GLN A 293 -10.67 -7.08 2.75
N ASN A 294 -10.47 -5.94 3.39
CA ASN A 294 -9.18 -5.24 3.46
C ASN A 294 -8.13 -5.92 4.35
N SER A 295 -8.36 -7.16 4.81
CA SER A 295 -7.45 -7.92 5.68
C SER A 295 -6.73 -9.04 4.90
N ALA A 296 -6.90 -10.30 5.28
CA ALA A 296 -6.26 -11.43 4.59
C ALA A 296 -6.59 -11.53 3.07
N PRO A 297 -7.86 -11.32 2.63
CA PRO A 297 -8.19 -11.37 1.20
C PRO A 297 -7.42 -10.33 0.36
N LEU A 298 -7.21 -9.12 0.88
CA LEU A 298 -6.39 -8.11 0.22
C LEU A 298 -4.93 -8.55 0.06
N LEU A 299 -4.33 -9.15 1.11
CA LEU A 299 -2.96 -9.69 1.04
C LEU A 299 -2.82 -10.83 0.01
N GLU A 300 -3.85 -11.65 -0.13
CA GLU A 300 -3.91 -12.69 -1.17
C GLU A 300 -4.06 -12.07 -2.56
N SER A 301 -4.91 -11.06 -2.70
CA SER A 301 -5.15 -10.34 -3.95
C SER A 301 -3.88 -9.67 -4.49
N ILE A 302 -3.12 -8.95 -3.65
CA ILE A 302 -1.87 -8.31 -4.12
C ILE A 302 -0.81 -9.34 -4.55
N LYS A 303 -0.80 -10.55 -3.95
CA LYS A 303 0.09 -11.65 -4.35
C LYS A 303 -0.36 -12.27 -5.67
N ALA A 304 -1.67 -12.47 -5.87
CA ALA A 304 -2.22 -12.92 -7.14
C ALA A 304 -1.91 -11.91 -8.26
N CYS A 305 -2.07 -10.61 -7.99
CA CYS A 305 -1.73 -9.56 -8.93
C CYS A 305 -0.22 -9.47 -9.19
N TYR A 306 0.64 -9.70 -8.20
CA TYR A 306 2.08 -9.83 -8.41
C TYR A 306 2.41 -10.94 -9.44
N GLN A 307 1.78 -12.11 -9.32
CA GLN A 307 1.99 -13.22 -10.27
C GLN A 307 1.44 -12.87 -11.66
N ALA A 308 0.19 -12.39 -11.74
CA ALA A 308 -0.44 -12.01 -13.00
C ALA A 308 0.32 -10.87 -13.71
N ALA A 309 0.91 -9.95 -12.95
CA ALA A 309 1.67 -8.83 -13.47
C ALA A 309 3.10 -9.19 -13.91
N GLY A 310 3.42 -10.48 -14.02
CA GLY A 310 4.75 -10.94 -14.43
C GLY A 310 5.83 -10.62 -13.39
N GLN A 311 5.50 -10.86 -12.11
CA GLN A 311 6.35 -10.64 -10.94
C GLN A 311 6.64 -9.16 -10.66
N ARG A 312 5.62 -8.31 -10.79
CA ARG A 312 5.68 -6.89 -10.45
C ARG A 312 4.65 -6.59 -9.39
N TRP A 313 5.12 -6.12 -8.23
CA TRP A 313 4.20 -5.75 -7.14
C TRP A 313 3.39 -4.51 -7.52
N PRO A 314 2.12 -4.40 -7.08
CA PRO A 314 1.29 -3.25 -7.36
C PRO A 314 1.92 -1.93 -6.90
N ASN A 315 1.94 -0.93 -7.77
CA ASN A 315 2.33 0.44 -7.43
C ASN A 315 1.17 1.20 -6.77
N PHE A 316 -0.07 0.82 -7.07
CA PHE A 316 -1.28 1.39 -6.48
C PHE A 316 -2.15 0.25 -5.96
N ILE A 317 -2.52 0.29 -4.69
CA ILE A 317 -3.43 -0.68 -4.08
C ILE A 317 -4.70 0.09 -3.72
N ALA A 318 -5.73 -0.06 -4.54
CA ALA A 318 -6.99 0.67 -4.48
C ALA A 318 -8.04 -0.11 -3.70
N VAL A 319 -8.61 0.52 -2.66
CA VAL A 319 -9.61 -0.07 -1.77
C VAL A 319 -10.74 0.90 -1.45
N ASP A 320 -11.90 0.35 -1.10
CA ASP A 320 -12.94 1.07 -0.36
C ASP A 320 -12.63 1.01 1.15
N PHE A 321 -13.00 2.05 1.89
CA PHE A 321 -12.92 2.16 3.34
C PHE A 321 -11.55 1.74 3.90
N TYR A 322 -10.48 2.39 3.42
CA TYR A 322 -9.07 2.01 3.70
C TYR A 322 -8.71 1.82 5.18
N LYS A 323 -9.45 2.46 6.09
CA LYS A 323 -9.26 2.37 7.55
C LYS A 323 -9.77 1.08 8.15
N ARG A 324 -10.76 0.45 7.51
CA ARG A 324 -11.45 -0.74 8.02
C ARG A 324 -10.56 -1.95 7.83
N SER A 325 -10.24 -2.64 8.92
CA SER A 325 -9.48 -3.89 8.88
C SER A 325 -9.52 -4.64 10.21
N ASP A 326 -9.25 -5.95 10.14
CA ASP A 326 -8.97 -6.79 11.31
C ASP A 326 -7.44 -6.90 11.50
N GLY A 327 -6.82 -5.80 11.91
CA GLY A 327 -5.37 -5.72 12.12
C GLY A 327 -4.66 -4.78 11.15
N GLY A 328 -3.80 -5.30 10.28
CA GLY A 328 -2.87 -4.49 9.49
C GLY A 328 -3.46 -3.77 8.26
N GLY A 329 -4.54 -4.31 7.68
CA GLY A 329 -5.33 -3.64 6.66
C GLY A 329 -4.62 -3.34 5.33
N ALA A 330 -5.20 -2.41 4.57
CA ALA A 330 -4.60 -1.87 3.35
C ALA A 330 -3.22 -1.20 3.58
N PRO A 331 -2.96 -0.50 4.70
CA PRO A 331 -1.62 -0.08 5.08
C PRO A 331 -0.58 -1.20 5.11
N GLN A 332 -0.90 -2.36 5.68
CA GLN A 332 0.01 -3.51 5.71
C GLN A 332 0.25 -4.08 4.32
N ALA A 333 -0.78 -4.14 3.46
CA ALA A 333 -0.64 -4.59 2.08
C ALA A 333 0.38 -3.72 1.30
N VAL A 334 0.32 -2.41 1.51
CA VAL A 334 1.30 -1.45 0.94
C VAL A 334 2.71 -1.67 1.52
N ASP A 335 2.85 -1.90 2.83
CA ASP A 335 4.14 -2.22 3.44
C ASP A 335 4.74 -3.54 2.90
N VAL A 336 3.91 -4.55 2.61
CA VAL A 336 4.35 -5.81 1.97
C VAL A 336 4.86 -5.54 0.55
N ALA A 337 4.09 -4.81 -0.26
CA ALA A 337 4.50 -4.45 -1.61
C ALA A 337 5.80 -3.61 -1.62
N ASN A 338 5.89 -2.59 -0.75
CA ASN A 338 7.09 -1.77 -0.60
C ASN A 338 8.29 -2.56 -0.09
N GLY A 339 8.11 -3.47 0.87
CA GLY A 339 9.20 -4.34 1.34
C GLY A 339 9.84 -5.11 0.18
N ASN A 340 9.01 -5.66 -0.70
CA ASN A 340 9.49 -6.42 -1.84
C ASN A 340 10.09 -5.52 -2.93
N LEU A 341 9.43 -4.41 -3.28
CA LEU A 341 9.89 -3.49 -4.33
C LEU A 341 11.21 -2.80 -3.97
N ILE A 342 11.38 -2.44 -2.71
CA ILE A 342 12.45 -1.55 -2.26
C ILE A 342 13.67 -2.33 -1.73
N CYS A 343 13.44 -3.41 -0.99
CA CYS A 343 14.52 -4.10 -0.27
C CYS A 343 14.47 -5.63 -0.36
N GLY A 344 13.53 -6.19 -1.13
CA GLY A 344 13.36 -7.65 -1.30
C GLY A 344 12.91 -8.38 -0.04
N CYS A 345 12.24 -7.69 0.90
CA CYS A 345 11.74 -8.30 2.13
C CYS A 345 10.23 -8.48 2.12
N ASP A 346 9.73 -9.43 2.90
CA ASP A 346 8.29 -9.70 3.01
C ASP A 346 7.47 -8.50 3.52
N ASN A 347 8.12 -7.55 4.20
CA ASN A 347 7.49 -6.33 4.69
C ASN A 347 8.50 -5.19 4.84
N PHE A 348 8.09 -3.96 4.57
CA PHE A 348 8.93 -2.77 4.65
C PHE A 348 9.48 -2.50 6.07
N ALA A 349 8.75 -2.91 7.12
CA ALA A 349 9.24 -2.85 8.50
C ALA A 349 10.56 -3.60 8.67
N ALA A 350 10.78 -4.69 7.92
CA ALA A 350 11.99 -5.51 7.97
C ALA A 350 13.16 -4.95 7.15
N CYS A 351 12.96 -3.95 6.30
CA CYS A 351 14.05 -3.29 5.59
C CYS A 351 14.97 -2.59 6.59
N LYS A 352 16.29 -2.85 6.49
CA LYS A 352 17.34 -2.13 7.21
C LYS A 352 18.39 -1.58 6.26
N VAL A 353 18.88 -0.39 6.61
CA VAL A 353 20.03 0.23 5.94
C VAL A 353 21.26 -0.63 6.23
N SER A 354 21.80 -1.24 5.19
CA SER A 354 23.07 -1.96 5.23
C SER A 354 24.12 -1.11 4.53
N ALA A 355 25.05 -0.55 5.30
CA ALA A 355 26.27 0.01 4.73
C ALA A 355 27.13 -1.14 4.23
N LEU A 356 27.12 -1.40 2.92
CA LEU A 356 28.17 -2.21 2.32
C LEU A 356 29.44 -1.36 2.27
N LEU A 357 30.44 -1.72 3.06
CA LEU A 357 31.81 -1.24 2.87
C LEU A 357 32.28 -1.82 1.52
N HIS A 358 32.35 -1.01 0.47
CA HIS A 358 33.02 -1.41 -0.77
C HIS A 358 34.11 -0.39 -1.13
N SER A 359 35.18 -0.96 -1.67
CA SER A 359 36.55 -0.46 -1.71
C SER A 359 36.74 0.91 -2.36
N LEU A 360 37.83 1.54 -1.92
CA LEU A 360 38.38 2.88 -2.20
C LEU A 360 38.54 3.34 -3.66
N LEU A 361 37.85 2.76 -4.65
CA LEU A 361 38.12 3.07 -6.06
C LEU A 361 37.07 3.95 -6.77
N LEU A 362 35.89 4.24 -6.19
CA LEU A 362 34.85 5.03 -6.89
C LEU A 362 34.09 6.09 -6.07
N GLY A 363 34.46 6.37 -4.82
CA GLY A 363 34.02 7.57 -4.09
C GLY A 363 32.51 7.79 -3.90
N LYS A 364 31.65 6.79 -4.16
CA LYS A 364 30.20 6.85 -3.92
C LYS A 364 29.77 5.75 -2.97
N THR A 365 29.42 6.11 -1.73
CA THR A 365 28.76 5.19 -0.81
C THR A 365 27.30 5.06 -1.22
N GLN A 366 26.93 3.96 -1.88
CA GLN A 366 25.53 3.65 -2.17
C GLN A 366 24.97 2.85 -1.00
N LEU A 367 24.02 3.44 -0.26
CA LEU A 367 23.31 2.71 0.78
C LEU A 367 22.41 1.67 0.12
N THR A 368 22.56 0.42 0.52
CA THR A 368 21.69 -0.69 0.09
C THR A 368 20.82 -1.12 1.26
N LEU A 369 19.55 -1.45 1.00
CA LEU A 369 18.69 -2.05 2.02
C LEU A 369 18.83 -3.58 2.01
N SER A 370 18.74 -4.19 3.18
CA SER A 370 18.69 -5.65 3.34
C SER A 370 17.64 -6.06 4.36
N CYS A 371 17.26 -7.34 4.34
CA CYS A 371 16.27 -7.88 5.27
C CYS A 371 16.87 -8.17 6.64
N LEU A 372 16.12 -7.84 7.67
CA LEU A 372 16.37 -8.35 9.01
C LEU A 372 16.31 -9.88 8.98
N ARG A 373 17.46 -10.55 9.11
CA ARG A 373 17.48 -12.00 9.35
C ARG A 373 16.88 -12.25 10.75
N PRO A 374 15.96 -13.22 10.92
CA PRO A 374 15.56 -13.67 12.24
C PRO A 374 16.82 -14.04 13.02
N GLY A 375 17.00 -13.46 14.20
CA GLY A 375 18.17 -13.76 15.03
C GLY A 375 18.17 -15.25 15.35
N THR A 376 19.14 -16.00 14.81
CA THR A 376 19.51 -17.27 15.43
C THR A 376 20.00 -16.93 16.82
N SER A 377 19.24 -17.36 17.84
CA SER A 377 19.75 -17.42 19.21
C SER A 377 21.06 -18.20 19.15
N ARG A 378 22.19 -17.50 19.28
CA ARG A 378 23.49 -18.15 19.45
C ARG A 378 23.40 -18.87 20.80
N ARG A 379 23.08 -20.17 20.77
CA ARG A 379 23.52 -21.07 21.83
C ARG A 379 25.03 -20.92 21.87
N PHE A 380 25.53 -20.37 22.98
CA PHE A 380 26.92 -20.55 23.36
C PHE A 380 27.15 -22.04 23.54
N THR A 381 27.62 -22.70 22.48
CA THR A 381 28.34 -23.97 22.63
C THR A 381 29.78 -23.62 22.96
N SER A 382 30.21 -24.09 24.14
CA SER A 382 31.56 -24.01 24.70
C SER A 382 32.67 -24.37 23.69
N PRO A 383 33.88 -23.81 23.86
CA PRO A 383 34.98 -24.02 22.93
C PRO A 383 35.50 -25.48 22.98
N PRO A 384 35.94 -26.06 21.84
CA PRO A 384 36.53 -27.38 21.84
C PRO A 384 37.97 -27.33 22.39
N SER A 385 38.28 -28.27 23.27
CA SER A 385 39.61 -28.52 23.81
C SER A 385 40.55 -29.08 22.73
N LEU A 386 41.79 -28.56 22.70
CA LEU A 386 42.90 -29.07 21.90
C LEU A 386 43.30 -30.51 22.30
N GLY A 387 43.41 -31.38 21.30
CA GLY A 387 44.58 -32.24 21.08
C GLY A 387 44.66 -33.60 21.80
N LYS A 388 44.67 -34.68 21.01
CA LYS A 388 45.71 -35.73 21.08
C LYS A 388 45.78 -36.55 19.79
N LEU A 389 47.02 -36.76 19.34
CA LEU A 389 47.47 -37.47 18.13
C LEU A 389 47.59 -38.99 18.33
N ARG A 390 47.50 -39.71 17.18
CA ARG A 390 48.00 -41.08 16.83
C ARG A 390 47.29 -42.28 17.51
N SER A 391 47.14 -43.45 16.87
CA SER A 391 48.00 -44.14 15.89
C SER A 391 47.23 -44.96 14.83
N THR A 392 47.99 -45.36 13.81
CA THR A 392 47.69 -46.19 12.64
C THR A 392 47.49 -47.68 12.95
N ASN A 393 46.70 -48.40 12.11
CA ASN A 393 47.11 -49.70 11.55
C ASN A 393 46.28 -50.16 10.34
N SER A 394 46.93 -51.00 9.53
CA SER A 394 46.74 -51.46 8.15
C SER A 394 45.85 -52.68 7.89
N GLY A 395 45.43 -52.85 6.62
CA GLY A 395 45.09 -54.14 5.95
C GLY A 395 43.63 -54.23 5.48
N GLY A 396 43.22 -54.66 4.27
CA GLY A 396 43.86 -55.29 3.11
C GLY A 396 42.79 -55.53 2.00
N ASN A 397 43.23 -55.89 0.80
CA ASN A 397 42.53 -55.95 -0.51
C ASN A 397 41.30 -56.87 -0.65
N ALA A 398 40.39 -56.54 -1.60
CA ALA A 398 40.15 -57.27 -2.88
C ALA A 398 38.68 -57.29 -3.38
N THR A 399 38.57 -57.15 -4.71
CA THR A 399 37.45 -57.22 -5.68
C THR A 399 36.47 -58.40 -5.59
N ILE A 400 35.23 -58.24 -6.11
CA ILE A 400 34.60 -59.04 -7.22
C ILE A 400 33.17 -58.54 -7.53
N ALA A 401 32.78 -58.69 -8.80
CA ALA A 401 31.57 -58.22 -9.48
C ALA A 401 30.34 -59.15 -9.37
N SER A 402 29.18 -58.57 -9.69
CA SER A 402 27.98 -59.14 -10.36
C SER A 402 27.29 -60.40 -9.80
N ILE A 403 25.96 -60.35 -9.63
CA ILE A 403 24.98 -61.29 -10.21
C ILE A 403 23.57 -60.80 -9.87
N ALA A 404 22.69 -60.81 -10.88
CA ALA A 404 21.26 -60.57 -10.80
C ALA A 404 20.48 -61.88 -10.69
N GLU A 405 19.21 -61.74 -10.30
CA GLU A 405 18.01 -62.51 -10.69
C GLU A 405 17.32 -63.50 -9.72
N PHE A 406 15.98 -63.25 -9.68
CA PHE A 406 14.81 -64.11 -9.47
C PHE A 406 14.52 -64.81 -8.13
N ILE A 407 13.33 -64.51 -7.57
CA ILE A 407 12.16 -65.42 -7.54
C ILE A 407 10.86 -64.62 -7.31
N THR A 408 9.89 -64.89 -8.19
CA THR A 408 8.48 -64.49 -8.14
C THR A 408 7.66 -65.66 -7.60
N LEU A 409 6.58 -65.41 -6.84
CA LEU A 409 5.42 -66.30 -6.80
C LEU A 409 4.12 -65.52 -6.50
N ARG A 410 3.23 -65.53 -7.50
CA ARG A 410 1.79 -65.21 -7.45
C ARG A 410 1.00 -66.41 -6.92
N ILE A 411 -0.26 -66.18 -6.54
CA ILE A 411 -1.54 -66.88 -6.92
C ILE A 411 -2.61 -66.34 -5.93
N GLY A 412 -3.87 -66.02 -6.23
CA GLY A 412 -4.77 -66.05 -7.40
C GLY A 412 -6.08 -65.32 -7.02
N SER A 413 -6.76 -64.59 -7.95
CA SER A 413 -8.01 -64.97 -8.67
C SER A 413 -9.23 -65.25 -7.78
N SER A 414 -10.48 -64.82 -8.03
CA SER A 414 -11.18 -64.29 -9.21
C SER A 414 -12.59 -63.82 -8.84
N SER A 415 -13.08 -62.80 -9.56
CA SER A 415 -14.46 -62.45 -9.96
C SER A 415 -15.70 -63.17 -9.38
N GLY A 416 -16.65 -62.34 -8.97
CA GLY A 416 -18.11 -62.51 -9.05
C GLY A 416 -18.74 -61.14 -9.27
#